data_AF-A0A1I0LD71-F1
#
_entry.id   AF-A0A1I0LD71-F1
#
_cell.length_a   1.000
_cell.length_b   1.000
_cell.length_c   1.000
_cell.angle_alpha   90.00
_cell.angle_beta   90.00
_cell.angle_gamma   90.00
#
_symmetry.space_group_name_H-M   'P 1'
#
loop_
_entity.id
_entity.type
_entity.pdbx_description
1 polymer ?
#
loop_
_entity_poly.entity_id
_entity_poly.type
_entity_poly.pdbx_seq_one_letter_code
_entity_poly.pdbx_strand_id
1 'polypeptide(L)'
;MQYRRAVQRLRRLAETCDQTRRVAAAEPFLRAAYVFGDLLEGADPVDALEVVLVLNLPPEEVTWGSQPPGTAWLVDFLELDKGGIAYWWRSRRDPVWNHHIREPVRFWSVEEGTDQGVLDALRDGRAGLLRRETPDSGQEVRARTAEELEAALEHLREVHRSYWDRKWRRQHRGVGRYPEHHLWEAVQGYLELLDVGDEDDKDDKGDEDGDGHGGDGGGAPR
;
A
#
# COMPACT_ATOMS: atom_id res chain seq x y z
N MET A 1 -0.46 18.76 -7.15
CA MET A 1 -0.71 18.60 -8.61
C MET A 1 -2.18 18.83 -8.89
N GLN A 2 -2.57 19.51 -9.98
CA GLN A 2 -4.01 19.68 -10.29
C GLN A 2 -4.71 18.34 -10.56
N TYR A 3 -5.94 18.16 -10.10
CA TYR A 3 -6.72 16.92 -10.25
C TYR A 3 -6.71 16.37 -11.69
N ARG A 4 -7.01 17.23 -12.68
CA ARG A 4 -7.00 16.83 -14.10
C ARG A 4 -5.64 16.30 -14.56
N ARG A 5 -4.54 16.86 -14.05
CA ARG A 5 -3.18 16.36 -14.36
C ARG A 5 -2.90 15.03 -13.68
N ALA A 6 -3.41 14.82 -12.46
CA ALA A 6 -3.33 13.56 -11.76
C ALA A 6 -4.05 12.44 -12.54
N VAL A 7 -5.27 12.68 -13.01
CA VAL A 7 -6.01 11.72 -13.87
C VAL A 7 -5.26 11.43 -15.17
N GLN A 8 -4.70 12.45 -15.83
CA GLN A 8 -3.90 12.24 -17.05
C GLN A 8 -2.64 11.42 -16.78
N ARG A 9 -2.01 11.62 -15.61
CA ARG A 9 -0.84 10.85 -15.20
C ARG A 9 -1.19 9.40 -14.91
N LEU A 10 -2.31 9.16 -14.21
CA LEU A 10 -2.83 7.81 -13.96
C LEU A 10 -3.12 7.07 -15.28
N ARG A 11 -3.73 7.74 -16.26
CA ARG A 11 -3.96 7.17 -17.59
C ARG A 11 -2.66 6.73 -18.27
N ARG A 12 -1.63 7.59 -18.26
CA ARG A 12 -0.31 7.23 -18.82
C ARG A 12 0.30 6.05 -18.08
N LEU A 13 0.19 6.02 -16.75
CA LEU A 13 0.68 4.90 -15.96
C LEU A 13 -0.03 3.60 -16.37
N ALA A 14 -1.35 3.61 -16.52
CA ALA A 14 -2.12 2.47 -16.97
C ALA A 14 -1.74 2.00 -18.39
N GLU A 15 -1.46 2.94 -19.30
CA GLU A 15 -0.97 2.65 -20.65
C GLU A 15 0.42 2.01 -20.61
N THR A 16 1.30 2.44 -19.69
CA THR A 16 2.62 1.83 -19.49
C THR A 16 2.51 0.46 -18.83
N CYS A 17 1.62 0.26 -17.87
CA CYS A 17 1.32 -1.08 -17.33
C CYS A 17 0.81 -2.02 -18.45
N ASP A 18 -0.04 -1.57 -19.36
CA ASP A 18 -0.49 -2.41 -20.49
C ASP A 18 0.66 -2.85 -21.41
N GLN A 19 1.72 -2.05 -21.51
CA GLN A 19 2.92 -2.43 -22.27
C GLN A 19 3.67 -3.58 -21.59
N THR A 20 3.68 -3.69 -20.26
CA THR A 20 4.35 -4.82 -19.57
C THR A 20 3.67 -6.14 -19.88
N ARG A 21 2.35 -6.15 -20.12
CA ARG A 21 1.60 -7.35 -20.55
C ARG A 21 2.06 -7.89 -21.91
N ARG A 22 2.60 -7.03 -22.77
CA ARG A 22 3.02 -7.42 -24.13
C ARG A 22 4.35 -8.16 -24.15
N VAL A 23 5.06 -8.20 -23.02
CA VAL A 23 6.26 -9.01 -22.85
C VAL A 23 5.82 -10.44 -22.57
N ALA A 24 6.13 -11.36 -23.49
CA ALA A 24 5.77 -12.77 -23.36
C ALA A 24 6.59 -13.44 -22.24
N ALA A 25 6.06 -13.37 -21.01
CA ALA A 25 6.53 -14.14 -19.87
C ALA A 25 5.49 -15.21 -19.51
N ALA A 26 5.95 -16.41 -19.14
CA ALA A 26 5.07 -17.48 -18.67
C ALA A 26 4.25 -17.03 -17.44
N GLU A 27 4.86 -16.21 -16.58
CA GLU A 27 4.20 -15.58 -15.44
C GLU A 27 4.56 -14.09 -15.39
N PRO A 28 3.61 -13.19 -15.69
CA PRO A 28 3.83 -11.75 -15.60
C PRO A 28 4.17 -11.29 -14.18
N PHE A 29 5.24 -10.52 -14.04
CA PHE A 29 5.73 -10.02 -12.75
C PHE A 29 4.76 -9.01 -12.11
N LEU A 30 4.27 -8.04 -12.88
CA LEU A 30 3.20 -7.13 -12.47
C LEU A 30 1.84 -7.75 -12.81
N ARG A 31 0.94 -7.83 -11.82
CA ARG A 31 -0.38 -8.49 -11.94
C ARG A 31 -1.53 -7.48 -11.98
N ALA A 32 -1.47 -6.44 -11.16
CA ALA A 32 -2.50 -5.42 -11.11
C ALA A 32 -1.95 -4.09 -10.60
N ALA A 33 -2.69 -3.02 -10.86
CA ALA A 33 -2.39 -1.68 -10.36
C ALA A 33 -3.67 -1.00 -9.86
N TYR A 34 -3.55 -0.35 -8.72
CA TYR A 34 -4.64 0.27 -7.98
C TYR A 34 -4.30 1.70 -7.63
N VAL A 35 -5.32 2.54 -7.53
CA VAL A 35 -5.21 3.92 -7.04
C VAL A 35 -6.03 4.08 -5.78
N PHE A 36 -5.59 4.91 -4.86
CA PHE A 36 -6.31 5.23 -3.62
C PHE A 36 -6.08 6.70 -3.21
N GLY A 37 -6.64 7.09 -2.06
CA GLY A 37 -6.40 8.40 -1.42
C GLY A 37 -6.97 9.60 -2.17
N ASP A 38 -6.25 10.72 -2.15
CA ASP A 38 -6.70 12.07 -2.56
C ASP A 38 -7.41 12.11 -3.92
N LEU A 39 -6.93 11.31 -4.88
CA LEU A 39 -7.53 11.27 -6.21
C LEU A 39 -8.95 10.70 -6.18
N LEU A 40 -9.20 9.68 -5.36
CA LEU A 40 -10.53 9.07 -5.24
C LEU A 40 -11.48 9.94 -4.42
N GLU A 41 -10.95 10.84 -3.59
CA GLU A 41 -11.70 11.82 -2.80
C GLU A 41 -12.03 13.09 -3.60
N GLY A 42 -11.39 13.28 -4.76
CA GLY A 42 -11.61 14.45 -5.61
C GLY A 42 -10.87 15.70 -5.15
N ALA A 43 -9.78 15.54 -4.38
CA ALA A 43 -8.96 16.66 -3.92
C ALA A 43 -8.38 17.45 -5.11
N ASP A 44 -8.34 18.78 -5.00
CA ASP A 44 -7.64 19.66 -5.94
C ASP A 44 -7.03 20.85 -5.19
N PRO A 45 -5.69 20.89 -5.03
CA PRO A 45 -4.69 20.00 -5.63
C PRO A 45 -4.60 18.62 -4.96
N VAL A 46 -4.17 17.61 -5.74
CA VAL A 46 -3.72 16.28 -5.29
C VAL A 46 -2.22 16.32 -5.01
N ASP A 47 -1.76 15.98 -3.82
CA ASP A 47 -0.34 16.11 -3.47
C ASP A 47 0.55 15.13 -4.25
N ALA A 48 0.18 13.85 -4.23
CA ALA A 48 0.80 12.80 -5.02
C ALA A 48 -0.26 11.83 -5.56
N LEU A 49 0.03 11.18 -6.69
CA LEU A 49 -0.78 10.07 -7.16
C LEU A 49 -0.40 8.82 -6.34
N GLU A 50 -1.29 8.37 -5.47
CA GLU A 50 -1.07 7.21 -4.60
C GLU A 50 -1.47 5.91 -5.31
N VAL A 51 -0.51 5.03 -5.53
CA VAL A 51 -0.67 3.84 -6.37
C VAL A 51 -0.16 2.59 -5.67
N VAL A 52 -0.88 1.49 -5.82
CA VAL A 52 -0.43 0.18 -5.39
C VAL A 52 -0.17 -0.71 -6.59
N LEU A 53 0.99 -1.35 -6.61
CA LEU A 53 1.41 -2.27 -7.66
C LEU A 53 1.48 -3.69 -7.10
N VAL A 54 0.66 -4.57 -7.65
CA VAL A 54 0.51 -5.95 -7.18
C VAL A 54 1.44 -6.86 -7.97
N LEU A 55 2.35 -7.55 -7.28
CA LEU A 55 3.39 -8.39 -7.85
C LEU A 55 3.05 -9.87 -7.76
N ASN A 56 3.56 -10.66 -8.72
CA ASN A 56 3.57 -12.11 -8.66
C ASN A 56 4.72 -12.64 -7.78
N LEU A 57 4.82 -12.11 -6.57
CA LEU A 57 5.75 -12.54 -5.54
C LEU A 57 4.97 -12.97 -4.31
N PRO A 58 5.50 -13.88 -3.48
CA PRO A 58 4.84 -14.27 -2.26
C PRO A 58 4.95 -13.15 -1.19
N PRO A 59 4.05 -13.11 -0.18
CA PRO A 59 3.99 -12.03 0.82
C PRO A 59 5.32 -11.75 1.53
N GLU A 60 6.10 -12.80 1.79
CA GLU A 60 7.37 -12.74 2.50
C GLU A 60 8.44 -11.95 1.71
N GLU A 61 8.30 -11.86 0.38
CA GLU A 61 9.16 -11.05 -0.49
C GLU A 61 8.63 -9.64 -0.74
N VAL A 62 7.40 -9.34 -0.29
CA VAL A 62 6.70 -8.06 -0.51
C VAL A 62 6.25 -7.45 0.82
N THR A 63 7.18 -7.39 1.77
CA THR A 63 6.91 -6.80 3.09
C THR A 63 6.64 -5.30 3.00
N TRP A 64 5.82 -4.79 3.92
CA TRP A 64 5.41 -3.38 3.93
C TRP A 64 6.60 -2.42 3.95
N GLY A 65 6.53 -1.35 3.15
CA GLY A 65 7.58 -0.32 3.06
C GLY A 65 8.90 -0.76 2.43
N SER A 66 9.04 -2.04 2.06
CA SER A 66 10.25 -2.57 1.43
C SER A 66 10.22 -2.47 -0.09
N GLN A 67 11.39 -2.52 -0.73
CA GLN A 67 11.49 -2.72 -2.17
C GLN A 67 11.77 -4.20 -2.52
N PRO A 68 10.79 -4.94 -3.08
CA PRO A 68 10.94 -6.35 -3.42
C PRO A 68 12.03 -6.61 -4.47
N PRO A 69 12.64 -7.81 -4.49
CA PRO A 69 13.63 -8.17 -5.48
C PRO A 69 13.06 -8.09 -6.90
N GLY A 70 13.88 -7.61 -7.85
CA GLY A 70 13.49 -7.55 -9.25
C GLY A 70 12.53 -6.42 -9.62
N THR A 71 12.22 -5.48 -8.72
CA THR A 71 11.34 -4.33 -9.01
C THR A 71 12.06 -3.13 -9.65
N ALA A 72 13.40 -3.08 -9.61
CA ALA A 72 14.15 -1.92 -10.10
C ALA A 72 13.83 -1.56 -11.57
N TRP A 73 13.76 -2.55 -12.45
CA TRP A 73 13.38 -2.30 -13.85
C TRP A 73 11.95 -1.77 -13.99
N LEU A 74 11.05 -2.14 -13.09
CA LEU A 74 9.65 -1.74 -13.12
C LEU A 74 9.49 -0.30 -12.63
N VAL A 75 10.26 0.11 -11.62
CA VAL A 75 10.38 1.51 -11.17
C VAL A 75 10.82 2.40 -12.34
N ASP A 76 11.89 2.00 -13.02
CA ASP A 76 12.43 2.75 -14.18
C ASP A 76 11.43 2.78 -15.33
N PHE A 77 10.83 1.62 -15.66
CA PHE A 77 9.90 1.47 -16.79
C PHE A 77 8.59 2.24 -16.61
N LEU A 78 8.05 2.25 -15.39
CA LEU A 78 6.83 2.98 -15.03
C LEU A 78 7.11 4.44 -14.63
N GLU A 79 8.38 4.84 -14.56
CA GLU A 79 8.82 6.18 -14.17
C GLU A 79 8.32 6.62 -12.79
N LEU A 80 8.27 5.68 -11.83
CA LEU A 80 7.71 5.92 -10.49
C LEU A 80 8.56 6.90 -9.67
N ASP A 81 9.85 7.00 -9.99
CA ASP A 81 10.83 7.86 -9.31
C ASP A 81 10.86 9.31 -9.81
N LYS A 82 10.13 9.64 -10.90
CA LYS A 82 10.10 10.99 -11.49
C LYS A 82 9.21 11.99 -10.73
N GLY A 83 8.81 11.65 -9.51
CA GLY A 83 8.04 12.50 -8.59
C GLY A 83 6.56 12.67 -8.96
N GLY A 84 5.73 12.98 -7.97
CA GLY A 84 4.26 13.10 -8.13
C GLY A 84 3.51 11.78 -8.17
N ILE A 85 4.19 10.67 -7.88
CA ILE A 85 3.62 9.36 -7.60
C ILE A 85 4.19 8.91 -6.25
N ALA A 86 3.32 8.51 -5.34
CA ALA A 86 3.68 7.72 -4.15
C ALA A 86 3.21 6.29 -4.43
N TYR A 87 4.04 5.29 -4.17
CA TYR A 87 3.73 3.93 -4.56
C TYR A 87 4.11 2.89 -3.52
N TRP A 88 3.32 1.82 -3.49
CA TRP A 88 3.49 0.66 -2.61
C TRP A 88 3.42 -0.63 -3.39
N TRP A 89 4.14 -1.64 -2.91
CA TRP A 89 4.12 -2.99 -3.47
C TRP A 89 3.20 -3.88 -2.64
N ARG A 90 2.46 -4.77 -3.30
CA ARG A 90 1.67 -5.81 -2.63
C ARG A 90 1.86 -7.16 -3.30
N SER A 91 1.80 -8.25 -2.53
CA SER A 91 1.69 -9.58 -3.11
C SER A 91 0.30 -9.76 -3.71
N ARG A 92 0.21 -10.49 -4.83
CA ARG A 92 -1.09 -10.94 -5.35
C ARG A 92 -1.84 -11.90 -4.42
N ARG A 93 -1.16 -12.43 -3.39
CA ARG A 93 -1.73 -13.40 -2.45
C ARG A 93 -2.41 -12.74 -1.25
N ASP A 94 -2.21 -11.44 -1.07
CA ASP A 94 -2.80 -10.67 0.02
C ASP A 94 -3.85 -9.68 -0.52
N PRO A 95 -4.78 -9.22 0.34
CA PRO A 95 -5.59 -8.06 0.04
C PRO A 95 -4.71 -6.84 -0.29
N VAL A 96 -5.20 -6.00 -1.20
CA VAL A 96 -4.51 -4.76 -1.58
C VAL A 96 -4.64 -3.70 -0.49
N TRP A 97 -5.79 -3.66 0.19
CA TRP A 97 -6.04 -2.77 1.30
C TRP A 97 -5.25 -3.19 2.56
N ASN A 98 -4.92 -2.21 3.40
CA ASN A 98 -4.39 -2.40 4.76
C ASN A 98 -4.68 -1.16 5.63
N HIS A 99 -3.87 -0.91 6.67
CA HIS A 99 -4.00 0.26 7.54
C HIS A 99 -3.79 1.59 6.81
N HIS A 100 -2.99 1.60 5.74
CA HIS A 100 -2.66 2.81 4.97
C HIS A 100 -3.46 2.86 3.65
N ILE A 101 -3.53 1.76 2.91
CA ILE A 101 -4.23 1.66 1.65
C ILE A 101 -5.73 1.45 1.94
N ARG A 102 -6.49 2.54 1.95
CA ARG A 102 -7.94 2.52 2.20
C ARG A 102 -8.73 2.58 0.90
N GLU A 103 -9.71 1.70 0.78
CA GLU A 103 -10.68 1.66 -0.32
C GLU A 103 -10.09 1.72 -1.75
N PRO A 104 -9.03 0.96 -2.07
CA PRO A 104 -8.35 1.08 -3.37
C PRO A 104 -9.27 0.68 -4.53
N VAL A 105 -9.04 1.31 -5.68
CA VAL A 105 -9.73 1.03 -6.95
C VAL A 105 -8.74 0.53 -7.99
N ARG A 106 -9.00 -0.67 -8.54
CA ARG A 106 -8.19 -1.26 -9.62
C ARG A 106 -8.40 -0.48 -10.91
N PHE A 107 -7.34 0.07 -11.50
CA PHE A 107 -7.41 0.75 -12.80
C PHE A 107 -6.73 -0.05 -13.92
N TRP A 108 -6.01 -1.11 -13.58
CA TRP A 108 -5.36 -2.00 -14.54
C TRP A 108 -5.15 -3.41 -13.95
N SER A 109 -5.27 -4.43 -14.79
CA SER A 109 -4.80 -5.80 -14.48
C SER A 109 -4.14 -6.46 -15.68
N VAL A 110 -3.36 -7.50 -15.44
CA VAL A 110 -2.72 -8.26 -16.52
C VAL A 110 -3.74 -9.08 -17.32
N GLU A 111 -4.83 -9.51 -16.69
CA GLU A 111 -5.91 -10.27 -17.32
C GLU A 111 -6.83 -9.39 -18.17
N GLU A 112 -7.24 -8.23 -17.64
CA GLU A 112 -8.26 -7.37 -18.26
C GLU A 112 -7.67 -6.16 -19.00
N GLY A 113 -6.43 -5.80 -18.70
CA GLY A 113 -5.80 -4.58 -19.17
C GLY A 113 -6.28 -3.35 -18.43
N THR A 114 -6.20 -2.19 -19.10
CA THR A 114 -6.65 -0.92 -18.54
C THR A 114 -8.17 -0.84 -18.42
N ASP A 115 -8.67 -0.52 -17.22
CA ASP A 115 -10.09 -0.23 -16.99
C ASP A 115 -10.40 1.20 -17.44
N GLN A 116 -10.94 1.35 -18.66
CA GLN A 116 -11.34 2.66 -19.18
C GLN A 116 -12.51 3.27 -18.40
N GLY A 117 -13.38 2.45 -17.81
CA GLY A 117 -14.53 2.92 -17.04
C GLY A 117 -14.08 3.66 -15.78
N VAL A 118 -13.04 3.14 -15.11
CA VAL A 118 -12.40 3.81 -13.96
C VAL A 118 -11.80 5.15 -14.39
N LEU A 119 -11.00 5.17 -15.46
CA LEU A 119 -10.34 6.40 -15.92
C LEU A 119 -11.34 7.47 -16.39
N ASP A 120 -12.41 7.07 -17.06
CA ASP A 120 -13.47 7.98 -17.51
C ASP A 120 -14.29 8.51 -16.33
N ALA A 121 -14.61 7.67 -15.34
CA ALA A 121 -15.29 8.12 -14.13
C ALA A 121 -14.45 9.15 -13.35
N LEU A 122 -13.14 8.92 -13.22
CA LEU A 122 -12.23 9.87 -12.58
C LEU A 122 -12.15 11.19 -13.36
N ARG A 123 -12.04 11.13 -14.70
CA ARG A 123 -12.06 12.33 -15.55
C ARG A 123 -13.33 13.16 -15.33
N ASP A 124 -14.47 12.48 -15.19
CA ASP A 124 -15.78 13.11 -15.07
C ASP A 124 -16.14 13.49 -13.62
N GLY A 125 -15.22 13.31 -12.65
CA GLY A 125 -15.46 13.62 -11.24
C GLY A 125 -16.45 12.68 -10.55
N ARG A 126 -16.61 11.45 -11.06
CA ARG A 126 -17.57 10.43 -10.59
C ARG A 126 -16.89 9.31 -9.79
N ALA A 127 -15.83 9.62 -9.06
CA ALA A 127 -15.05 8.65 -8.29
C ALA A 127 -15.88 7.89 -7.23
N GLY A 128 -16.92 8.52 -6.68
CA GLY A 128 -17.84 7.89 -5.71
C GLY A 128 -18.71 6.76 -6.28
N LEU A 129 -18.75 6.57 -7.60
CA LEU A 129 -19.47 5.45 -8.24
C LEU A 129 -18.59 4.22 -8.47
N LEU A 130 -17.28 4.33 -8.20
CA LEU A 130 -16.32 3.25 -8.44
C LEU A 130 -16.44 2.19 -7.35
N ARG A 131 -16.34 0.91 -7.76
CA ARG A 131 -16.28 -0.20 -6.82
C ARG A 131 -14.93 -0.17 -6.11
N ARG A 132 -14.96 0.02 -4.80
CA ARG A 132 -13.79 0.05 -3.93
C ARG A 132 -13.62 -1.29 -3.22
N GLU A 133 -12.38 -1.73 -3.03
CA GLU A 133 -12.09 -2.87 -2.17
C GLU A 133 -12.08 -2.41 -0.71
N THR A 134 -12.95 -2.98 0.12
CA THR A 134 -13.07 -2.62 1.54
C THR A 134 -12.90 -3.86 2.40
N PRO A 135 -12.29 -3.73 3.60
CA PRO A 135 -12.32 -4.81 4.59
C PRO A 135 -13.75 -5.03 5.06
N ASP A 136 -14.06 -6.27 5.46
CA ASP A 136 -15.38 -6.62 6.00
C ASP A 136 -15.59 -6.02 7.40
N SER A 137 -14.51 -5.80 8.16
CA SER A 137 -14.58 -5.22 9.50
C SER A 137 -13.26 -4.59 9.96
N GLY A 138 -13.33 -3.73 10.99
CA GLY A 138 -12.13 -3.22 11.66
C GLY A 138 -11.27 -4.30 12.32
N GLN A 139 -11.87 -5.42 12.77
CA GLN A 139 -11.13 -6.56 13.29
C GLN A 139 -10.26 -7.22 12.20
N GLU A 140 -10.75 -7.27 10.96
CA GLU A 140 -9.99 -7.79 9.83
C GLU A 140 -8.79 -6.89 9.50
N VAL A 141 -8.96 -5.58 9.61
CA VAL A 141 -7.87 -4.61 9.47
C VAL A 141 -6.79 -4.88 10.52
N ARG A 142 -7.18 -5.01 11.80
CA ARG A 142 -6.22 -5.28 12.89
C ARG A 142 -5.49 -6.61 12.70
N ALA A 143 -6.21 -7.67 12.33
CA ALA A 143 -5.61 -8.97 12.03
C ALA A 143 -4.60 -8.87 10.87
N ARG A 144 -4.94 -8.15 9.80
CA ARG A 144 -4.04 -7.91 8.67
C ARG A 144 -2.80 -7.12 9.08
N THR A 145 -2.95 -6.05 9.86
CA THR A 145 -1.82 -5.25 10.36
C THR A 145 -0.89 -6.10 11.23
N ALA A 146 -1.44 -6.99 12.09
CA ALA A 146 -0.63 -7.89 12.90
C ALA A 146 0.16 -8.91 12.05
N GLU A 147 -0.46 -9.49 11.01
CA GLU A 147 0.23 -10.38 10.05
C GLU A 147 1.35 -9.64 9.31
N GLU A 148 1.09 -8.41 8.86
CA GLU A 148 2.09 -7.57 8.19
C GLU A 148 3.25 -7.19 9.13
N LEU A 149 2.96 -6.91 10.40
CA LEU A 149 3.96 -6.60 11.42
C LEU A 149 4.89 -7.79 11.68
N GLU A 150 4.34 -9.01 11.76
CA GLU A 150 5.14 -10.24 11.91
C GLU A 150 6.07 -10.44 10.70
N ALA A 151 5.55 -10.30 9.49
CA ALA A 151 6.33 -10.41 8.26
C ALA A 151 7.43 -9.33 8.16
N ALA A 152 7.11 -8.08 8.51
CA ALA A 152 8.07 -6.98 8.53
C ALA A 152 9.20 -7.23 9.55
N LEU A 153 8.86 -7.77 10.74
CA LEU A 153 9.86 -8.14 11.75
C LEU A 153 10.75 -9.29 11.28
N GLU A 154 10.20 -10.30 10.62
CA GLU A 154 11.00 -11.39 10.04
C GLU A 154 11.96 -10.86 8.96
N HIS A 155 11.48 -10.02 8.06
CA HIS A 155 12.31 -9.39 7.03
C HIS A 155 13.43 -8.53 7.63
N LEU A 156 13.12 -7.70 8.63
CA LEU A 156 14.12 -6.92 9.35
C LEU A 156 15.19 -7.80 9.99
N ARG A 157 14.81 -8.92 10.61
CA ARG A 157 15.75 -9.89 11.17
C ARG A 157 16.62 -10.54 10.11
N GLU A 158 16.09 -10.82 8.92
CA GLU A 158 16.86 -11.34 7.80
C GLU A 158 17.88 -10.32 7.28
N VAL A 159 17.44 -9.08 7.01
CA VAL A 159 18.31 -7.99 6.55
C VAL A 159 19.40 -7.74 7.59
N HIS A 160 19.05 -7.65 8.87
CA HIS A 160 20.01 -7.43 9.95
C HIS A 160 21.08 -8.54 10.01
N ARG A 161 20.69 -9.82 9.90
CA ARG A 161 21.63 -10.96 9.87
C ARG A 161 22.56 -10.91 8.65
N SER A 162 22.03 -10.49 7.50
CA SER A 162 22.74 -10.51 6.22
C SER A 162 23.53 -9.23 5.93
N TYR A 163 23.28 -8.15 6.67
CA TYR A 163 23.77 -6.80 6.35
C TYR A 163 25.29 -6.70 6.21
N TRP A 164 26.04 -7.47 7.03
CA TRP A 164 27.50 -7.51 6.99
C TRP A 164 28.06 -8.57 6.04
N ASP A 165 27.23 -9.43 5.44
CA ASP A 165 27.68 -10.40 4.45
C ASP A 165 28.15 -9.69 3.17
N ARG A 166 29.38 -9.98 2.76
CA ARG A 166 30.02 -9.30 1.63
C ARG A 166 29.32 -9.60 0.30
N LYS A 167 28.77 -10.81 0.13
CA LYS A 167 28.08 -11.20 -1.10
C LYS A 167 26.72 -10.50 -1.16
N TRP A 168 25.98 -10.48 -0.05
CA TRP A 168 24.71 -9.79 0.09
C TRP A 168 24.87 -8.29 -0.21
N ARG A 169 25.82 -7.60 0.43
CA ARG A 169 26.06 -6.16 0.17
C ARG A 169 26.42 -5.86 -1.28
N ARG A 170 27.10 -6.77 -1.96
CA ARG A 170 27.42 -6.61 -3.39
C ARG A 170 26.19 -6.79 -4.28
N GLN A 171 25.29 -7.70 -3.93
CA GLN A 171 24.05 -7.96 -4.66
C GLN A 171 23.01 -6.85 -4.44
N HIS A 172 23.02 -6.22 -3.26
CA HIS A 172 22.11 -5.16 -2.84
C HIS A 172 22.71 -3.76 -3.06
N ARG A 173 23.54 -3.64 -4.11
CA ARG A 173 24.09 -2.38 -4.61
C ARG A 173 23.80 -2.30 -6.10
N GLY A 174 23.10 -1.26 -6.55
CA GLY A 174 22.78 -1.04 -7.96
C GLY A 174 21.78 0.10 -8.15
N VAL A 175 21.84 0.77 -9.29
CA VAL A 175 20.92 1.86 -9.72
C VAL A 175 20.56 2.83 -8.58
N GLY A 176 21.56 3.52 -8.04
CA GLY A 176 21.36 4.51 -6.95
C GLY A 176 20.95 3.91 -5.59
N ARG A 177 20.73 2.60 -5.49
CA ARG A 177 20.43 1.90 -4.24
C ARG A 177 21.67 1.25 -3.64
N TYR A 178 21.69 1.25 -2.32
CA TYR A 178 22.78 0.77 -1.50
C TYR A 178 22.25 -0.13 -0.38
N PRO A 179 23.08 -0.99 0.23
CA PRO A 179 22.68 -1.85 1.35
C PRO A 179 21.97 -1.12 2.49
N GLU A 180 22.32 0.14 2.73
CA GLU A 180 21.72 1.02 3.73
C GLU A 180 20.24 1.30 3.46
N HIS A 181 19.81 1.35 2.19
CA HIS A 181 18.40 1.54 1.82
C HIS A 181 17.55 0.37 2.28
N HIS A 182 18.02 -0.86 2.06
CA HIS A 182 17.30 -2.07 2.48
C HIS A 182 17.15 -2.15 4.00
N LEU A 183 18.18 -1.74 4.75
CA LEU A 183 18.08 -1.67 6.21
C LEU A 183 17.11 -0.57 6.66
N TRP A 184 17.20 0.62 6.07
CA TRP A 184 16.29 1.72 6.36
C TRP A 184 14.82 1.28 6.12
N GLU A 185 14.55 0.68 4.96
CA GLU A 185 13.20 0.30 4.54
C GLU A 185 12.60 -0.77 5.46
N ALA A 186 13.40 -1.80 5.79
CA ALA A 186 12.96 -2.83 6.71
C ALA A 186 12.66 -2.27 8.12
N VAL A 187 13.48 -1.33 8.61
CA VAL A 187 13.23 -0.68 9.90
C VAL A 187 11.96 0.15 9.87
N GLN A 188 11.73 0.89 8.79
CA GLN A 188 10.66 1.88 8.74
C GLN A 188 9.31 1.25 8.46
N GLY A 189 9.26 0.23 7.60
CA GLY A 189 8.04 -0.58 7.44
C GLY A 189 7.63 -1.24 8.76
N TYR A 190 8.60 -1.75 9.53
CA TYR A 190 8.33 -2.32 10.85
C TYR A 190 7.84 -1.26 11.86
N LEU A 191 8.51 -0.11 11.96
CA LEU A 191 8.12 0.95 12.90
C LEU A 191 6.74 1.52 12.58
N GLU A 192 6.41 1.74 11.30
CA GLU A 192 5.09 2.22 10.91
C GLU A 192 3.98 1.25 11.36
N LEU A 193 4.17 -0.05 11.13
CA LEU A 193 3.20 -1.07 11.55
C LEU A 193 3.11 -1.20 13.08
N LEU A 194 4.22 -1.00 13.78
CA LEU A 194 4.25 -1.01 15.24
C LEU A 194 3.46 0.17 15.81
N ASP A 195 3.66 1.36 15.27
CA ASP A 195 2.95 2.58 15.70
C ASP A 195 1.44 2.43 15.50
N VAL A 196 1.00 1.82 14.40
CA VAL A 196 -0.42 1.53 14.13
C VAL A 196 -0.99 0.56 15.17
N GLY A 197 -0.26 -0.50 15.50
CA GLY A 197 -0.71 -1.44 16.54
C GLY A 197 -0.82 -0.81 17.92
N ASP A 198 0.09 0.10 18.27
CA ASP A 198 0.08 0.86 19.53
C ASP A 198 -1.06 1.89 19.59
N GLU A 199 -1.56 2.37 18.45
CA GLU A 199 -2.74 3.23 18.37
C GLU A 199 -4.03 2.43 18.54
N ASP A 200 -4.16 1.29 17.86
CA ASP A 200 -5.32 0.39 17.98
C ASP A 200 -5.52 -0.09 19.44
N ASP A 201 -4.44 -0.40 20.15
CA ASP A 201 -4.45 -0.83 21.56
C ASP A 201 -4.89 0.29 22.54
N LYS A 202 -4.75 1.56 22.15
CA LYS A 202 -5.21 2.71 22.97
C LYS A 202 -6.68 2.97 22.77
N ASP A 203 -7.17 2.83 21.54
CA ASP A 203 -8.58 3.02 21.21
C ASP A 203 -9.45 1.97 21.90
N ASP A 204 -9.01 0.71 21.96
CA ASP A 204 -9.73 -0.38 22.65
C ASP A 204 -9.86 -0.14 24.18
N LYS A 205 -8.86 0.53 24.80
CA LYS A 205 -8.89 0.89 26.22
C LYS A 205 -9.71 2.16 26.50
N GLY A 206 -9.82 3.07 25.54
CA GLY A 206 -10.59 4.30 25.66
C GLY A 206 -12.11 4.05 25.71
N ASP A 207 -12.59 3.00 25.05
CA ASP A 207 -14.00 2.61 25.03
C ASP A 207 -14.45 1.90 26.33
N GLU A 208 -13.54 1.25 27.07
CA GLU A 208 -13.88 0.58 28.35
C GLU A 208 -14.02 1.55 29.54
N ASP A 209 -13.38 2.72 29.51
CA ASP A 209 -13.39 3.69 30.62
C ASP A 209 -14.55 4.71 30.57
N GLY A 210 -15.41 4.67 29.52
CA GLY A 210 -16.46 5.66 29.25
C GLY A 210 -17.83 5.44 29.92
N ASP A 211 -18.16 4.22 30.36
CA ASP A 211 -19.52 3.83 30.81
C ASP A 211 -19.69 3.76 32.35
N GLY A 212 -18.89 4.56 33.08
CA GLY A 212 -18.77 4.48 34.53
C GLY A 212 -19.36 5.63 35.35
N HIS A 213 -20.40 6.37 34.93
CA HIS A 213 -21.07 7.33 35.84
C HIS A 213 -22.55 7.57 35.53
N GLY A 214 -23.44 6.91 36.29
CA GLY A 214 -24.89 7.15 36.22
C GLY A 214 -25.73 6.35 37.20
N GLY A 215 -25.21 6.04 38.40
CA GLY A 215 -25.99 5.38 39.46
C GLY A 215 -26.71 6.39 40.35
N ASP A 216 -27.92 6.79 39.92
CA ASP A 216 -28.85 7.68 40.63
C ASP A 216 -29.31 7.06 41.97
N GLY A 217 -28.83 7.62 43.08
CA GLY A 217 -29.16 7.21 44.44
C GLY A 217 -30.39 7.94 44.96
N GLY A 218 -31.59 7.50 44.55
CA GLY A 218 -32.86 8.00 45.06
C GLY A 218 -33.26 7.40 46.41
N GLY A 219 -33.36 8.25 47.44
CA GLY A 219 -34.02 7.99 48.74
C GLY A 219 -33.62 9.10 49.71
N ALA A 220 -34.47 9.79 50.47
CA ALA A 220 -35.82 9.59 51.02
C ALA A 220 -36.36 11.03 51.37
N PRO A 221 -37.38 11.31 52.24
CA PRO A 221 -38.23 10.43 53.06
C PRO A 221 -39.73 10.82 53.10
N ARG A 222 -40.52 10.04 53.88
CA ARG A 222 -41.76 10.48 54.53
C ARG A 222 -41.56 10.44 56.04
#